data_AF-A0A183H9W4-F1
#
_entry.id   AF-A0A183H9W4-F1
#
_cell.length_a   1.000
_cell.length_b   1.000
_cell.length_c   1.000
_cell.angle_alpha   90.00
_cell.angle_beta   90.00
_cell.angle_gamma   90.00
#
_symmetry.space_group_name_H-M   'P 1'
#
loop_
_entity.id
_entity.type
_entity.pdbx_description
1 polymer ?
#
loop_
_entity_poly.entity_id
_entity_poly.type
_entity_poly.pdbx_seq_one_letter_code
_entity_poly.pdbx_strand_id
1 'polypeptide(L)'
;MIYYRIQKNNLGVTLDRAKRYGSMRGQELIESVAKVAGRAFTPSLSTSENPVSVTPTRKLISQWEKDGENLEKIQAELNRLSKCLAQVSGEDEIICSQLMKAKVSSEEEERLLQEHMRLLTEKDAIVRRTEYFNVLEQLREVEDKISNLQHELGSASVIDQVDKTEDDKKRIDRMMDDLVALVNKKDRLSQKLISHEAEDEEIDERDRLTLEAAANFSRGSEQPLSASK
;
A
#
# COMPACT_ATOMS: atom_id res chain seq x y z
N MET A 1 -25.08 4.04 42.10
CA MET A 1 -25.54 3.90 40.71
C MET A 1 -25.17 5.18 39.97
N ILE A 2 -23.98 5.24 39.35
CA ILE A 2 -23.52 6.39 38.56
C ILE A 2 -23.24 5.87 37.16
N TYR A 3 -24.07 6.28 36.20
CA TYR A 3 -23.87 5.99 34.77
C TYR A 3 -22.82 6.94 34.20
N TYR A 4 -21.68 6.42 33.76
CA TYR A 4 -20.80 7.15 32.84
C TYR A 4 -21.10 6.75 31.40
N ARG A 5 -21.64 7.72 30.65
CA ARG A 5 -21.85 7.67 29.20
C ARG A 5 -20.52 8.03 28.52
N ILE A 6 -19.81 7.05 27.98
CA ILE A 6 -18.64 7.32 27.13
C ILE A 6 -19.15 7.63 25.72
N GLN A 7 -19.00 8.89 25.32
CA GLN A 7 -19.25 9.35 23.96
C GLN A 7 -18.23 8.76 22.99
N LYS A 8 -18.74 8.16 21.92
CA LYS A 8 -18.01 7.91 20.67
C LYS A 8 -17.45 9.24 20.15
N ASN A 9 -16.13 9.37 20.03
CA ASN A 9 -15.48 10.36 19.17
C ASN A 9 -14.14 9.79 18.70
N ASN A 10 -14.15 8.97 17.65
CA ASN A 10 -12.93 8.54 16.95
C ASN A 10 -13.05 8.67 15.41
N LEU A 11 -14.08 9.37 14.93
CA LEU A 11 -14.33 9.63 13.50
C LEU A 11 -13.84 11.01 13.05
N GLY A 12 -13.46 11.90 13.98
CA GLY A 12 -13.01 13.26 13.67
C GLY A 12 -11.56 13.33 13.19
N VAL A 13 -10.69 12.46 13.70
CA VAL A 13 -9.23 12.54 13.45
C VAL A 13 -8.88 12.00 12.06
N THR A 14 -9.64 11.02 11.55
CA THR A 14 -9.44 10.45 10.21
C THR A 14 -9.95 11.38 9.10
N LEU A 15 -11.06 12.10 9.34
CA LEU A 15 -11.63 13.04 8.36
C LEU A 15 -10.74 14.29 8.19
N ASP A 16 -10.10 14.77 9.26
CA ASP A 16 -9.16 15.90 9.16
C ASP A 16 -7.81 15.51 8.54
N ARG A 17 -7.43 14.21 8.57
CA ARG A 17 -6.28 13.70 7.80
C ARG A 17 -6.55 13.71 6.29
N ALA A 18 -7.77 13.40 5.87
CA ALA A 18 -8.20 13.47 4.47
C ALA A 18 -8.27 14.91 3.92
N LYS A 19 -8.63 15.89 4.76
CA LYS A 19 -8.65 17.30 4.34
C LYS A 19 -7.28 17.92 4.09
N ARG A 20 -6.19 17.35 4.64
CA ARG A 20 -4.83 17.84 4.38
C ARG A 20 -4.26 17.42 3.02
N TYR A 21 -4.86 16.44 2.35
CA TYR A 21 -4.44 15.96 1.02
C TYR A 21 -5.57 15.98 -0.03
N GLY A 22 -6.78 16.40 0.35
CA GLY A 22 -7.89 16.63 -0.55
C GLY A 22 -7.71 17.94 -1.32
N SER A 23 -7.45 17.80 -2.63
CA SER A 23 -7.34 18.86 -3.63
C SER A 23 -8.26 20.07 -3.42
N MET A 24 -7.77 21.11 -2.74
CA MET A 24 -8.33 22.48 -2.80
C MET A 24 -8.04 23.16 -4.15
N ARG A 25 -7.25 22.51 -5.01
CA ARG A 25 -6.81 23.07 -6.29
C ARG A 25 -7.95 23.28 -7.29
N GLY A 26 -9.03 22.50 -7.19
CA GLY A 26 -10.18 22.61 -8.11
C GLY A 26 -11.00 23.89 -7.92
N GLN A 27 -11.28 24.28 -6.68
CA GLN A 27 -12.05 25.50 -6.38
C GLN A 27 -11.21 26.77 -6.60
N GLU A 28 -9.91 26.73 -6.29
CA GLU A 28 -9.00 27.85 -6.53
C GLU A 28 -8.73 28.08 -8.04
N LEU A 29 -8.71 27.01 -8.84
CA LEU A 29 -8.62 27.10 -10.31
C LEU A 29 -9.87 27.72 -10.90
N ILE A 30 -11.06 27.32 -10.43
CA ILE A 30 -12.33 27.91 -10.89
C ILE A 30 -12.36 29.40 -10.58
N GLU A 31 -11.95 29.81 -9.38
CA GLU A 31 -11.91 31.22 -9.00
C GLU A 31 -10.85 32.02 -9.77
N SER A 32 -9.70 31.41 -10.04
CA SER A 32 -8.60 32.02 -10.82
C SER A 32 -8.97 32.17 -12.30
N VAL A 33 -9.64 31.18 -12.90
CA VAL A 33 -10.14 31.24 -14.28
C VAL A 33 -11.25 32.29 -14.40
N ALA A 34 -12.13 32.41 -13.39
CA ALA A 34 -13.16 33.45 -13.35
C ALA A 34 -12.56 34.86 -13.25
N LYS A 35 -11.49 35.06 -12.46
CA LYS A 35 -10.76 36.33 -12.36
C LYS A 35 -10.00 36.69 -13.64
N VAL A 36 -9.42 35.71 -14.33
CA VAL A 36 -8.68 35.92 -15.59
C VAL A 36 -9.63 36.19 -16.77
N ALA A 37 -10.82 35.59 -16.78
CA ALA A 37 -11.78 35.73 -17.88
C ALA A 37 -12.69 36.97 -17.80
N GLY A 38 -12.60 37.79 -16.74
CA GLY A 38 -13.27 39.10 -16.65
C GLY A 38 -14.79 39.09 -16.88
N ARG A 39 -15.48 37.96 -16.63
CA ARG A 39 -16.93 37.82 -16.85
C ARG A 39 -17.64 37.38 -15.59
N ALA A 40 -18.48 38.27 -15.06
CA ALA A 40 -19.58 37.90 -14.18
C ALA A 40 -20.66 37.22 -15.03
N PHE A 41 -21.02 35.98 -14.72
CA PHE A 41 -22.15 35.30 -15.35
C PHE A 41 -23.22 34.98 -14.31
N THR A 42 -24.40 35.57 -14.52
CA THR A 42 -25.68 35.22 -13.92
C THR A 42 -26.20 33.90 -14.49
N PRO A 43 -26.96 33.08 -13.75
CA PRO A 43 -27.42 31.80 -14.24
C PRO A 43 -28.64 31.99 -15.14
N SER A 44 -28.47 31.81 -16.45
CA SER A 44 -29.59 31.59 -17.37
C SER A 44 -29.46 30.21 -18.02
N LEU A 45 -30.48 29.40 -17.76
CA LEU A 45 -30.72 28.09 -18.32
C LEU A 45 -30.88 28.17 -19.84
N SER A 46 -30.01 27.48 -20.60
CA SER A 46 -30.33 27.06 -21.97
C SER A 46 -29.50 25.83 -22.35
N THR A 47 -30.24 24.76 -22.63
CA THR A 47 -29.81 23.54 -23.31
C THR A 47 -29.08 23.88 -24.61
N SER A 48 -27.81 23.49 -24.73
CA SER A 48 -27.13 23.36 -26.02
C SER A 48 -25.98 22.37 -25.89
N GLU A 49 -25.93 21.47 -26.85
CA GLU A 49 -25.08 20.29 -26.94
C GLU A 49 -23.59 20.64 -26.84
N ASN A 50 -22.88 20.05 -25.88
CA ASN A 50 -21.43 20.07 -25.85
C ASN A 50 -20.89 18.69 -26.22
N PRO A 51 -19.92 18.58 -27.15
CA PRO A 51 -19.17 17.35 -27.31
C PRO A 51 -18.39 17.15 -26.01
N VAL A 52 -18.58 15.99 -25.38
CA VAL A 52 -17.85 15.59 -24.18
C VAL A 52 -16.36 15.62 -24.50
N SER A 53 -15.70 16.74 -24.19
CA SER A 53 -14.25 16.78 -24.13
C SER A 53 -13.87 15.89 -22.95
N VAL A 54 -13.58 14.63 -23.25
CA VAL A 54 -13.04 13.67 -22.31
C VAL A 54 -11.72 14.27 -21.84
N THR A 55 -11.75 14.98 -20.70
CA THR A 55 -10.53 15.39 -20.03
C THR A 55 -9.82 14.08 -19.70
N PRO A 56 -8.62 13.81 -20.25
CA PRO A 56 -7.93 12.58 -19.95
C PRO A 56 -7.44 12.69 -18.51
N THR A 57 -8.26 12.27 -17.55
CA THR A 57 -7.80 11.90 -16.22
C THR A 57 -6.92 10.68 -16.42
N ARG A 58 -5.62 10.92 -16.60
CA ARG A 58 -4.60 9.88 -16.50
C ARG A 58 -4.82 9.23 -15.14
N LYS A 59 -5.37 8.01 -15.13
CA LYS A 59 -5.51 7.23 -13.90
C LYS A 59 -4.11 7.13 -13.31
N LEU A 60 -3.92 7.58 -12.08
CA LEU A 60 -2.77 7.18 -11.29
C LEU A 60 -2.94 5.67 -11.13
N ILE A 61 -2.21 4.91 -11.95
CA ILE A 61 -2.12 3.46 -11.82
C ILE A 61 -1.32 3.24 -10.55
N SER A 62 -1.89 2.49 -9.61
CA SER A 62 -1.21 2.19 -8.35
C SER A 62 0.08 1.40 -8.62
N GLN A 63 1.11 1.57 -7.80
CA GLN A 63 2.39 0.88 -8.00
C GLN A 63 2.19 -0.65 -8.02
N TRP A 64 1.35 -1.16 -7.14
CA TRP A 64 1.02 -2.58 -7.08
C TRP A 64 0.19 -3.10 -8.27
N GLU A 65 -0.62 -2.25 -8.93
CA GLU A 65 -1.35 -2.64 -10.15
C GLU A 65 -0.35 -2.91 -11.29
N LYS A 66 0.71 -2.10 -11.38
CA LYS A 66 1.77 -2.27 -12.37
C LYS A 66 2.64 -3.50 -12.07
N ASP A 67 2.99 -3.72 -10.81
CA ASP A 67 3.81 -4.86 -10.40
C ASP A 67 3.05 -6.19 -10.52
N GLY A 68 1.71 -6.15 -10.40
CA GLY A 68 0.80 -7.28 -10.56
C GLY A 68 0.63 -7.81 -12.00
N GLU A 69 1.05 -7.06 -13.02
CA GLU A 69 0.76 -7.40 -14.43
C GLU A 69 1.47 -8.68 -14.91
N ASN A 70 2.65 -8.98 -14.37
CA ASN A 70 3.50 -10.05 -14.88
C ASN A 70 3.86 -11.07 -13.78
N LEU A 71 3.20 -12.23 -13.85
CA LEU A 71 3.39 -13.34 -12.90
C LEU A 71 4.83 -13.89 -12.90
N GLU A 72 5.50 -13.95 -14.06
CA GLU A 72 6.89 -14.43 -14.13
C GLU A 72 7.84 -13.49 -13.37
N LYS A 73 7.60 -12.17 -13.45
CA LYS A 73 8.39 -11.18 -12.69
C LYS A 73 8.14 -11.32 -11.19
N ILE A 74 6.89 -11.49 -10.76
CA ILE A 74 6.54 -11.73 -9.35
C ILE A 74 7.29 -12.97 -8.84
N GLN A 75 7.22 -14.08 -9.58
CA GLN A 75 7.87 -15.33 -9.20
C GLN A 75 9.39 -15.21 -9.19
N ALA A 76 9.98 -14.47 -10.13
CA ALA A 76 11.41 -14.21 -10.18
C ALA A 76 11.88 -13.37 -8.97
N GLU A 77 11.12 -12.34 -8.59
CA GLU A 77 11.38 -11.53 -7.40
C GLU A 77 11.26 -12.37 -6.11
N LEU A 78 10.22 -13.19 -5.96
CA LEU A 78 10.08 -14.10 -4.82
C LEU A 78 11.26 -15.08 -4.71
N ASN A 79 11.70 -15.65 -5.83
CA ASN A 79 12.86 -16.53 -5.87
C ASN A 79 14.16 -15.80 -5.50
N ARG A 80 14.32 -14.55 -5.95
CA ARG A 80 15.46 -13.70 -5.59
C ARG A 80 15.45 -13.41 -4.08
N LEU A 81 14.31 -12.99 -3.54
CA LEU A 81 14.14 -12.65 -2.13
C LEU A 81 14.39 -13.86 -1.23
N SER A 82 13.90 -15.04 -1.62
CA SER A 82 14.17 -16.30 -0.90
C SER A 82 15.67 -16.62 -0.82
N LYS A 83 16.40 -16.46 -1.94
CA LYS A 83 17.86 -16.65 -1.96
C LYS A 83 18.58 -15.61 -1.10
N CYS A 84 18.19 -14.34 -1.20
CA CYS A 84 18.74 -13.26 -0.38
C CYS A 84 18.49 -13.53 1.11
N LEU A 85 17.28 -13.91 1.50
CA LEU A 85 16.94 -14.23 2.89
C LEU A 85 17.78 -15.38 3.44
N ALA A 86 18.00 -16.44 2.64
CA ALA A 86 18.85 -17.56 3.02
C ALA A 86 20.30 -17.13 3.22
N GLN A 87 20.83 -16.29 2.33
CA GLN A 87 22.18 -15.75 2.46
C GLN A 87 22.34 -14.89 3.72
N VAL A 88 21.48 -13.88 3.89
CA VAL A 88 21.53 -12.95 5.04
C VAL A 88 21.32 -13.70 6.35
N SER A 89 20.46 -14.71 6.37
CA SER A 89 20.28 -15.56 7.56
C SER A 89 21.53 -16.39 7.88
N GLY A 90 22.23 -16.92 6.87
CA GLY A 90 23.50 -17.61 7.08
C GLY A 90 24.60 -16.69 7.59
N GLU A 91 24.68 -15.46 7.07
CA GLU A 91 25.60 -14.43 7.57
C GLU A 91 25.30 -14.08 9.04
N ASP A 92 24.02 -13.90 9.36
CA ASP A 92 23.54 -13.58 10.71
C ASP A 92 23.87 -14.68 11.74
N GLU A 93 23.73 -15.95 11.36
CA GLU A 93 24.14 -17.10 12.19
C GLU A 93 25.65 -17.10 12.50
N ILE A 94 26.47 -16.73 11.52
CA ILE A 94 27.92 -16.61 11.68
C ILE A 94 28.24 -15.47 12.65
N ILE A 95 27.62 -14.30 12.49
CA ILE A 95 27.81 -13.15 13.38
C ILE A 95 27.37 -13.48 14.81
N CYS A 96 26.21 -14.12 15.00
CA CYS A 96 25.75 -14.57 16.32
C CYS A 96 26.75 -15.53 16.98
N SER A 97 27.32 -16.45 16.20
CA SER A 97 28.34 -17.39 16.68
C SER A 97 29.65 -16.69 17.09
N GLN A 98 30.00 -15.58 16.44
CA GLN A 98 31.15 -14.75 16.79
C GLN A 98 30.87 -13.92 18.05
N LEU A 99 29.66 -13.34 18.17
CA LEU A 99 29.22 -12.62 19.37
C LEU A 99 29.32 -13.48 20.63
N MET A 100 28.91 -14.75 20.56
CA MET A 100 29.02 -15.68 21.70
C MET A 100 30.46 -15.92 22.16
N LYS A 101 31.46 -15.69 21.29
CA LYS A 101 32.89 -15.88 21.58
C LYS A 101 33.61 -14.58 21.90
N ALA A 102 33.02 -13.44 21.55
CA ALA A 102 33.61 -12.12 21.76
C ALA A 102 33.67 -11.79 23.26
N LYS A 103 34.66 -10.98 23.63
CA LYS A 103 34.78 -10.51 25.01
C LYS A 103 33.78 -9.37 25.24
N VAL A 104 33.09 -9.42 26.38
CA VAL A 104 32.15 -8.38 26.81
C VAL A 104 32.83 -7.00 26.87
N SER A 105 32.14 -6.01 26.32
CA SER A 105 32.54 -4.61 26.15
C SER A 105 33.83 -4.42 25.35
N SER A 106 34.11 -5.33 24.41
CA SER A 106 35.18 -5.13 23.43
C SER A 106 34.67 -4.39 22.20
N GLU A 107 35.58 -3.66 21.54
CA GLU A 107 35.30 -3.01 20.25
C GLU A 107 34.85 -4.03 19.19
N GLU A 108 35.38 -5.25 19.25
CA GLU A 108 34.95 -6.36 18.38
C GLU A 108 33.49 -6.74 18.61
N GLU A 109 33.06 -6.86 19.88
CA GLU A 109 31.66 -7.15 20.21
C GLU A 109 30.74 -6.02 19.74
N GLU A 110 31.11 -4.76 19.94
CA GLU A 110 30.32 -3.62 19.48
C GLU A 110 30.16 -3.63 17.95
N ARG A 111 31.25 -3.88 17.21
CA ARG A 111 31.21 -4.02 15.74
C ARG A 111 30.30 -5.17 15.31
N LEU A 112 30.38 -6.32 15.98
CA LEU A 112 29.54 -7.49 15.67
C LEU A 112 28.06 -7.24 16.00
N LEU A 113 27.75 -6.50 17.08
CA LEU A 113 26.39 -6.11 17.43
C LEU A 113 25.80 -5.15 16.39
N GLN A 114 26.61 -4.20 15.89
CA GLN A 114 26.19 -3.30 14.81
C GLN A 114 25.88 -4.07 13.53
N GLU A 115 26.73 -5.02 13.12
CA GLU A 115 26.47 -5.87 11.96
C GLU A 115 25.23 -6.77 12.15
N HIS A 116 25.06 -7.35 13.34
CA HIS A 116 23.86 -8.14 13.66
C HIS A 116 22.58 -7.31 13.51
N MET A 117 22.56 -6.09 14.05
CA MET A 117 21.41 -5.18 13.92
C MET A 117 21.16 -4.77 12.47
N ARG A 118 22.23 -4.55 11.68
CA ARG A 118 22.13 -4.29 10.24
C ARG A 118 21.48 -5.47 9.51
N LEU A 119 21.92 -6.69 9.79
CA LEU A 119 21.39 -7.91 9.18
C LEU A 119 19.93 -8.17 9.59
N LEU A 120 19.54 -7.91 10.83
CA LEU A 120 18.14 -7.99 11.27
C LEU A 120 17.25 -7.00 10.50
N THR A 121 17.71 -5.76 10.35
CA THR A 121 16.99 -4.73 9.57
C THR A 121 16.84 -5.14 8.11
N GLU A 122 17.90 -5.72 7.52
CA GLU A 122 17.88 -6.26 6.16
C GLU A 122 16.92 -7.45 6.01
N LYS A 123 16.89 -8.38 6.97
CA LYS A 123 15.95 -9.51 7.01
C LYS A 123 14.51 -9.02 7.07
N ASP A 124 14.22 -8.06 7.96
CA ASP A 124 12.87 -7.49 8.08
C ASP A 124 12.42 -6.81 6.78
N ALA A 125 13.31 -6.09 6.10
CA ALA A 125 13.02 -5.49 4.80
C ALA A 125 12.74 -6.55 3.71
N ILE A 126 13.52 -7.63 3.67
CA ILE A 126 13.32 -8.75 2.74
C ILE A 126 11.99 -9.45 3.01
N VAL A 127 11.63 -9.67 4.28
CA VAL A 127 10.37 -10.31 4.68
C VAL A 127 9.18 -9.46 4.24
N ARG A 128 9.18 -8.15 4.54
CA ARG A 128 8.12 -7.24 4.08
C ARG A 128 7.95 -7.26 2.56
N ARG A 129 9.06 -7.20 1.83
CA ARG A 129 9.03 -7.26 0.36
C ARG A 129 8.52 -8.61 -0.17
N THR A 130 8.82 -9.71 0.52
CA THR A 130 8.31 -11.04 0.19
C THR A 130 6.81 -11.14 0.44
N GLU A 131 6.33 -10.58 1.55
CA GLU A 131 4.90 -10.50 1.86
C GLU A 131 4.12 -9.70 0.81
N TYR A 132 4.67 -8.57 0.36
CA TYR A 132 4.11 -7.78 -0.75
C TYR A 132 3.93 -8.62 -2.02
N PHE A 133 4.98 -9.27 -2.51
CA PHE A 133 4.91 -10.09 -3.72
C PHE A 133 4.00 -11.32 -3.55
N ASN A 134 3.93 -11.92 -2.36
CA ASN A 134 2.99 -13.00 -2.07
C ASN A 134 1.53 -12.54 -2.16
N VAL A 135 1.24 -11.30 -1.77
CA VAL A 135 -0.11 -10.73 -1.90
C VAL A 135 -0.44 -10.45 -3.37
N LEU A 136 0.53 -9.96 -4.15
CA LEU A 136 0.38 -9.77 -5.60
C LEU A 136 0.09 -11.11 -6.32
N GLU A 137 0.82 -12.17 -6.00
CA GLU A 137 0.60 -13.50 -6.57
C GLU A 137 -0.81 -14.02 -6.26
N GLN A 138 -1.25 -13.90 -5.01
CA GLN A 138 -2.61 -14.28 -4.60
C GLN A 138 -3.68 -13.44 -5.29
N LEU A 139 -3.43 -12.14 -5.48
CA LEU A 139 -4.35 -11.26 -6.18
C LEU A 139 -4.53 -11.72 -7.62
N ARG A 140 -3.43 -12.04 -8.31
CA ARG A 140 -3.47 -12.55 -9.69
C ARG A 140 -4.22 -13.88 -9.79
N GLU A 141 -3.96 -14.81 -8.86
CA GLU A 141 -4.68 -16.08 -8.82
C GLU A 141 -6.20 -15.88 -8.63
N VAL A 142 -6.60 -14.91 -7.80
CA VAL A 142 -8.01 -14.57 -7.59
C VAL A 142 -8.62 -13.93 -8.84
N GLU A 143 -7.90 -13.05 -9.53
CA GLU A 143 -8.36 -12.44 -10.78
C GLU A 143 -8.57 -13.46 -11.90
N ASP A 144 -7.65 -14.43 -12.03
CA ASP A 144 -7.78 -15.53 -12.99
C ASP A 144 -8.99 -16.41 -12.64
N LYS A 145 -9.21 -16.72 -11.35
CA LYS A 145 -10.39 -17.46 -10.88
C LYS A 145 -11.70 -16.73 -11.16
N ILE A 146 -11.75 -15.41 -10.92
CA ILE A 146 -12.91 -14.57 -11.23
C ILE A 146 -13.19 -14.62 -12.73
N SER A 147 -12.17 -14.43 -13.56
CA SER A 147 -12.31 -14.41 -15.02
C SER A 147 -12.84 -15.75 -15.56
N ASN A 148 -12.30 -16.86 -15.05
CA ASN A 148 -12.76 -18.20 -15.41
C ASN A 148 -14.22 -18.45 -14.97
N LEU A 149 -14.58 -18.07 -13.74
CA LEU A 149 -15.92 -18.26 -13.21
C LEU A 149 -16.96 -17.39 -13.93
N GLN A 150 -16.59 -16.16 -14.31
CA GLN A 150 -17.43 -15.28 -15.14
C GLN A 150 -17.66 -15.88 -16.54
N HIS A 151 -16.63 -16.47 -17.15
CA HIS A 151 -16.78 -17.15 -18.43
C HIS A 151 -17.68 -18.39 -18.32
N GLU A 152 -17.50 -19.21 -17.28
CA GLU A 152 -18.36 -20.38 -17.03
C GLU A 152 -19.81 -19.96 -16.77
N LEU A 153 -20.04 -18.91 -15.97
CA LEU A 153 -21.37 -18.38 -15.68
C LEU A 153 -22.05 -17.83 -16.94
N GLY A 154 -21.30 -17.10 -17.78
CA GLY A 154 -21.78 -16.64 -19.07
C GLY A 154 -22.21 -17.81 -19.96
N SER A 155 -21.39 -18.87 -20.03
CA SER A 155 -21.69 -20.08 -20.79
C SER A 155 -22.93 -20.82 -20.26
N ALA A 156 -23.05 -20.96 -18.94
CA ALA A 156 -24.21 -21.57 -18.29
C ALA A 156 -25.49 -20.72 -18.44
N SER A 157 -25.36 -19.40 -18.55
CA SER A 157 -26.49 -18.49 -18.69
C SER A 157 -27.04 -18.39 -20.11
N VAL A 158 -26.29 -18.83 -21.13
CA VAL A 158 -26.72 -18.85 -22.55
C VAL A 158 -27.79 -19.90 -22.82
N ILE A 159 -27.93 -20.92 -21.96
CA ILE A 159 -29.05 -21.87 -22.00
C ILE A 159 -30.36 -21.08 -21.78
N ASP A 160 -31.37 -21.29 -22.64
CA ASP A 160 -32.62 -20.53 -22.60
C ASP A 160 -33.32 -20.72 -21.23
N GLN A 161 -33.96 -19.68 -20.70
CA GLN A 161 -34.55 -19.75 -19.35
C GLN A 161 -35.69 -20.77 -19.26
N VAL A 162 -36.33 -21.07 -20.38
CA VAL A 162 -37.38 -22.09 -20.51
C VAL A 162 -36.79 -23.52 -20.42
N ASP A 163 -35.53 -23.69 -20.80
CA ASP A 163 -34.84 -24.99 -20.83
C ASP A 163 -33.98 -25.25 -19.57
N LYS A 164 -33.87 -24.28 -18.63
CA LYS A 164 -33.08 -24.44 -17.39
C LYS A 164 -33.79 -25.37 -16.38
N THR A 165 -33.12 -26.45 -16.02
CA THR A 165 -33.56 -27.35 -14.95
C THR A 165 -33.38 -26.66 -13.58
N GLU A 166 -34.12 -27.09 -12.55
CA GLU A 166 -33.90 -26.61 -11.17
C GLU A 166 -32.46 -26.85 -10.68
N ASP A 167 -31.81 -27.91 -11.15
CA ASP A 167 -30.40 -28.18 -10.83
C ASP A 167 -29.44 -27.19 -11.53
N ASP A 168 -29.80 -26.68 -12.71
CA ASP A 168 -29.03 -25.63 -13.40
C ASP A 168 -29.11 -24.31 -12.65
N LYS A 169 -30.30 -23.96 -12.14
CA LYS A 169 -30.49 -22.77 -11.29
C LYS A 169 -29.64 -22.85 -10.02
N LYS A 170 -29.71 -23.98 -9.30
CA LYS A 170 -28.87 -24.21 -8.11
C LYS A 170 -27.37 -24.21 -8.40
N ARG A 171 -26.95 -24.61 -9.61
CA ARG A 171 -25.55 -24.51 -10.04
C ARG A 171 -25.16 -23.05 -10.27
N ILE A 172 -25.96 -22.29 -10.99
CA ILE A 172 -25.75 -20.85 -11.25
C ILE A 172 -25.70 -20.06 -9.94
N ASP A 173 -26.63 -20.32 -9.01
CA ASP A 173 -26.68 -19.64 -7.71
C ASP A 173 -25.38 -19.88 -6.91
N ARG A 174 -24.89 -21.14 -6.86
CA ARG A 174 -23.61 -21.46 -6.22
C ARG A 174 -22.43 -20.75 -6.88
N MET A 175 -22.40 -20.70 -8.21
CA MET A 175 -21.34 -19.97 -8.93
C MET A 175 -21.39 -18.47 -8.65
N MET A 176 -22.58 -17.89 -8.47
CA MET A 176 -22.73 -16.48 -8.07
C MET A 176 -22.21 -16.25 -6.65
N ASP A 177 -22.53 -17.14 -5.72
CA ASP A 177 -22.03 -17.07 -4.34
C ASP A 177 -20.49 -17.15 -4.31
N ASP A 178 -19.91 -18.07 -5.07
CA ASP A 178 -18.46 -18.23 -5.21
C ASP A 178 -17.82 -16.97 -5.83
N LEU A 179 -18.46 -16.36 -6.83
CA LEU A 179 -18.00 -15.11 -7.45
C LEU A 179 -17.98 -13.96 -6.44
N VAL A 180 -19.04 -13.81 -5.64
CA VAL A 180 -19.11 -12.81 -4.58
C VAL A 180 -18.00 -13.04 -3.55
N ALA A 181 -17.75 -14.30 -3.17
CA ALA A 181 -16.67 -14.65 -2.25
C ALA A 181 -15.29 -14.28 -2.82
N LEU A 182 -15.04 -14.54 -4.10
CA LEU A 182 -13.79 -14.18 -4.78
C LEU A 182 -13.60 -12.68 -4.92
N VAL A 183 -14.65 -11.92 -5.27
CA VAL A 183 -14.60 -10.45 -5.35
C VAL A 183 -14.29 -9.84 -3.98
N ASN A 184 -14.92 -10.35 -2.92
CA ASN A 184 -14.61 -9.94 -1.55
C ASN A 184 -13.17 -10.29 -1.15
N LYS A 185 -12.65 -11.44 -1.58
CA LYS A 185 -11.24 -11.79 -1.38
C LYS A 185 -10.31 -10.82 -2.12
N LYS A 186 -10.65 -10.46 -3.36
CA LYS A 186 -9.90 -9.46 -4.15
C LYS A 186 -9.82 -8.12 -3.44
N ASP A 187 -10.96 -7.61 -2.96
CA ASP A 187 -11.03 -6.34 -2.21
C ASP A 187 -10.14 -6.36 -0.95
N ARG A 188 -10.16 -7.45 -0.19
CA ARG A 188 -9.28 -7.63 0.99
C ARG A 188 -7.80 -7.62 0.62
N LEU A 189 -7.42 -8.27 -0.49
CA LEU A 189 -6.03 -8.30 -0.97
C LEU A 189 -5.59 -6.91 -1.44
N SER A 190 -6.43 -6.18 -2.17
CA SER A 190 -6.17 -4.79 -2.57
C SER A 190 -6.01 -3.87 -1.36
N GLN A 191 -6.87 -3.99 -0.34
CA GLN A 191 -6.71 -3.24 0.90
C GLN A 191 -5.41 -3.59 1.62
N LYS A 192 -5.00 -4.87 1.62
CA LYS A 192 -3.72 -5.30 2.19
C LYS A 192 -2.52 -4.66 1.48
N LEU A 193 -2.55 -4.53 0.15
CA LEU A 193 -1.51 -3.84 -0.61
C LEU A 193 -1.44 -2.35 -0.29
N ILE A 194 -2.59 -1.70 -0.15
CA ILE A 194 -2.65 -0.29 0.25
C ILE A 194 -2.08 -0.08 1.65
N SER A 195 -2.41 -0.97 2.61
CA SER A 195 -1.83 -0.90 3.95
C SER A 195 -0.33 -1.12 3.93
N HIS A 196 0.17 -2.07 3.13
CA HIS A 196 1.59 -2.36 3.00
C HIS A 196 2.36 -1.15 2.44
N GLU A 197 1.84 -0.49 1.40
CA GLU A 197 2.43 0.74 0.85
C GLU A 197 2.49 1.87 1.88
N ALA A 198 1.41 2.05 2.67
CA ALA A 198 1.38 3.06 3.73
C ALA A 198 2.36 2.75 4.88
N GLU A 199 2.53 1.47 5.22
CA GLU A 199 3.50 1.02 6.24
C GLU A 199 4.94 1.25 5.78
N ASP A 200 5.27 0.93 4.52
CA ASP A 200 6.60 1.16 3.97
C ASP A 200 6.92 2.66 3.90
N GLU A 201 5.96 3.52 3.51
CA GLU A 201 6.12 4.98 3.54
C GLU A 201 6.37 5.51 4.98
N GLU A 202 5.69 4.96 5.98
CA GLU A 202 5.89 5.34 7.39
C GLU A 202 7.28 4.94 7.89
N ILE A 203 7.76 3.75 7.51
CA ILE A 203 9.10 3.27 7.86
C ILE A 203 10.16 4.17 7.24
N ASP A 204 10.04 4.51 5.95
CA ASP A 204 10.96 5.40 5.27
C ASP A 204 11.02 6.80 5.92
N GLU A 205 9.86 7.35 6.30
CA GLU A 205 9.81 8.64 6.98
C GLU A 205 10.42 8.57 8.39
N ARG A 206 10.18 7.50 9.14
CA ARG A 206 10.80 7.28 10.45
C ARG A 206 12.32 7.21 10.33
N ASP A 207 12.83 6.50 9.33
CA ASP A 207 14.26 6.34 9.10
C ASP A 207 14.89 7.69 8.69
N ARG A 208 14.19 8.48 7.86
CA ARG A 208 14.57 9.87 7.51
C ARG A 208 14.66 10.77 8.75
N LEU A 209 13.64 10.74 9.61
CA LEU A 209 13.59 11.53 10.84
C LEU A 209 14.69 11.11 11.83
N THR A 210 14.99 9.82 11.91
CA THR A 210 16.06 9.29 12.76
C THR A 210 17.42 9.81 12.28
N LEU A 211 17.66 9.80 10.96
CA LEU A 211 18.89 10.33 10.38
C LEU A 211 19.02 11.85 10.56
N GLU A 212 17.91 12.59 10.42
CA GLU A 212 17.86 14.04 10.66
C GLU A 212 18.16 14.37 12.13
N ALA A 213 17.57 13.63 13.08
CA ALA A 213 17.86 13.77 14.50
C ALA A 213 19.35 13.52 14.78
N ALA A 214 19.91 12.43 14.27
CA ALA A 214 21.33 12.11 14.42
C ALA A 214 22.25 13.21 13.86
N ALA A 215 21.93 13.74 12.67
CA ALA A 215 22.68 14.84 12.07
C ALA A 215 22.62 16.14 12.89
N ASN A 216 21.46 16.44 13.48
CA ASN A 216 21.27 17.62 14.32
C ASN A 216 22.00 17.50 15.67
N PHE A 217 22.07 16.30 16.26
CA PHE A 217 22.89 16.05 17.45
C PHE A 217 24.37 16.33 17.17
N SER A 218 24.90 15.86 16.04
CA SER A 218 26.30 16.11 15.65
C SER A 218 26.60 17.59 15.41
N ARG A 219 25.63 18.38 14.94
CA ARG A 219 25.78 19.84 14.77
C ARG A 219 25.72 20.60 16.11
N GLY A 220 24.96 20.11 17.08
CA GLY A 220 24.86 20.69 18.43
C GLY A 220 26.16 20.62 19.24
N SER A 221 27.04 19.67 18.92
CA SER A 221 28.37 19.56 19.54
C SER A 221 29.43 20.54 19.00
N GLU A 222 29.16 21.26 17.91
CA GLU A 222 30.14 22.15 17.25
C GLU A 222 29.98 23.66 17.53
N GLN A 223 29.12 24.09 18.46
CA GLN A 223 29.11 25.50 18.90
C GLN A 223 30.03 25.71 20.11
N PRO A 224 31.28 26.18 19.95
CA PRO A 224 31.99 26.77 21.07
C PRO A 224 31.30 28.09 21.42
N LEU A 225 30.81 28.19 22.66
CA LEU A 225 30.44 29.46 23.27
C LEU A 225 31.69 30.36 23.28
N SER A 226 31.84 31.19 22.24
CA SER A 226 32.71 32.35 22.30
C SER A 226 32.07 33.37 23.22
N ALA A 227 32.22 33.13 24.53
CA ALA A 227 31.97 34.13 25.54
C ALA A 227 33.10 35.17 25.44
N SER A 228 32.85 36.24 24.69
CA SER A 228 33.75 37.40 24.68
C SER A 228 33.78 38.02 26.08
N LYS A 229 35.01 38.14 26.59
CA LYS A 229 35.38 39.09 27.65
C LYS A 229 35.16 40.53 27.19
#